data_AF-A0A6I8V3M9-F1
#
_entry.id   AF-A0A6I8V3M9-F1
#
_cell.length_a   1.000
_cell.length_b   1.000
_cell.length_c   1.000
_cell.angle_alpha   90.00
_cell.angle_beta   90.00
_cell.angle_gamma   90.00
#
_symmetry.space_group_name_H-M   'P 1'
#
loop_
_entity.id
_entity.type
_entity.pdbx_description
1 polymer ?
#
loop_
_entity_poly.entity_id
_entity_poly.type
_entity_poly.pdbx_seq_one_letter_code
_entity_poly.pdbx_strand_id
1 'polypeptide(L)'
;MIKFNLNIVMGILSLIFVIVFFIVGGYYTLQHPKQEHFKSCYAEGGVCREEDNCKDQFKGYFLTLCVLKRKICCLSKKPMETEVNYD
;
A
#
# COMPACT_ATOMS: atom_id res chain seq x y z
N MET A 1 46.01 22.11 18.84
CA MET A 1 45.68 20.68 19.02
C MET A 1 44.22 20.47 19.46
N ILE A 2 43.71 21.18 20.48
CA ILE A 2 42.35 21.00 21.03
C ILE A 2 41.22 21.21 19.98
N LYS A 3 41.31 22.25 19.14
CA LYS A 3 40.33 22.52 18.05
C LYS A 3 40.22 21.39 17.02
N PHE A 4 41.32 20.68 16.76
CA PHE A 4 41.36 19.61 15.75
C PHE A 4 40.63 18.36 16.25
N ASN A 5 40.86 18.00 17.52
CA ASN A 5 40.12 16.93 18.18
C ASN A 5 38.62 17.25 18.31
N LEU A 6 38.27 18.51 18.58
CA LEU A 6 36.87 18.93 18.65
C LEU A 6 36.15 18.73 17.30
N ASN A 7 36.78 19.12 16.19
CA ASN A 7 36.20 18.96 14.86
C ASN A 7 36.02 17.49 14.47
N ILE A 8 36.98 16.63 14.83
CA ILE A 8 36.86 15.18 14.60
C ILE A 8 35.70 14.60 15.41
N VAL A 9 35.59 14.96 16.69
CA VAL A 9 34.49 14.50 17.56
C VAL A 9 33.13 14.96 17.01
N MET A 10 33.02 16.22 16.58
CA MET A 10 31.79 16.74 15.98
C MET A 10 31.43 16.04 14.66
N GLY A 11 32.43 15.67 13.85
CA GLY A 11 32.23 14.89 12.62
C GLY A 11 31.76 13.47 12.87
N ILE A 12 32.27 12.82 13.93
CA ILE A 12 31.82 11.48 14.33
C ILE A 12 30.37 11.54 14.84
N LEU A 13 30.03 12.54 15.65
CA LEU A 13 28.68 12.73 16.17
C LEU A 13 27.64 12.97 15.06
N SER A 14 27.96 13.79 14.07
CA SER A 14 27.06 14.02 12.94
C SER A 14 26.88 12.76 12.09
N LEU A 15 27.94 11.97 11.89
CA LEU A 15 27.88 10.72 11.14
C LEU A 15 27.00 9.68 11.86
N ILE A 16 27.12 9.55 13.18
CA ILE A 16 26.24 8.70 13.99
C ILE A 16 24.77 9.15 13.86
N PHE A 17 24.52 10.46 13.94
CA PHE A 17 23.17 11.01 13.84
C PHE A 17 22.51 10.69 12.50
N VAL A 18 23.25 10.83 11.40
CA VAL A 18 22.77 10.48 10.05
C VAL A 18 22.43 9.00 9.96
N ILE A 19 23.30 8.11 10.46
CA ILE A 19 23.05 6.66 10.47
C ILE A 19 21.76 6.33 11.23
N VAL A 20 21.57 6.90 12.42
CA VAL A 20 20.34 6.69 13.21
C VAL A 20 19.11 7.16 12.45
N PHE A 21 19.19 8.33 11.80
CA PHE A 21 18.09 8.85 10.97
C PHE A 21 17.72 7.91 9.82
N PHE A 22 18.70 7.34 9.13
CA PHE A 22 18.45 6.38 8.05
C PHE A 22 17.87 5.07 8.56
N ILE A 23 18.32 4.56 9.71
CA ILE A 23 17.78 3.33 10.30
C ILE A 23 16.32 3.55 10.71
N VAL A 24 16.03 4.64 11.41
CA VAL A 24 14.67 4.96 11.89
C VAL A 24 13.75 5.27 10.70
N GLY A 25 14.19 6.16 9.80
CA GLY A 25 13.43 6.51 8.60
C GLY A 25 13.21 5.31 7.68
N GLY A 26 14.23 4.46 7.50
CA GLY A 26 14.12 3.21 6.74
C GLY A 26 13.17 2.21 7.39
N TYR A 27 13.23 2.06 8.72
CA TYR A 27 12.31 1.21 9.47
C TYR A 27 10.87 1.65 9.23
N TYR A 28 10.54 2.92 9.44
CA TYR A 28 9.18 3.43 9.21
C TYR A 28 8.75 3.38 7.75
N THR A 29 9.64 3.66 6.80
CA THR A 29 9.33 3.61 5.37
C THR A 29 9.02 2.19 4.89
N LEU A 30 9.77 1.20 5.38
CA LEU A 30 9.54 -0.22 5.06
C LEU A 30 8.33 -0.79 5.81
N GLN A 31 7.99 -0.24 6.97
CA GLN A 31 6.85 -0.67 7.75
C GLN A 31 5.51 -0.19 7.21
N HIS A 32 5.47 0.80 6.33
CA HIS A 32 4.25 1.08 5.59
C HIS A 32 4.03 -0.05 4.58
N PRO A 33 3.09 -0.99 4.83
CA PRO A 33 2.76 -1.97 3.82
C PRO A 33 2.38 -1.18 2.56
N LYS A 34 3.00 -1.52 1.43
CA LYS A 34 2.50 -1.11 0.11
C LYS A 34 0.99 -1.28 0.16
N GLN A 35 0.26 -0.18 -0.03
CA GLN A 35 -1.19 -0.14 0.12
C GLN A 35 -1.82 -1.43 -0.38
N GLU A 36 -2.51 -2.08 0.54
CA GLU A 36 -2.91 -3.46 0.47
C GLU A 36 -3.58 -3.76 -0.87
N HIS A 37 -2.92 -4.67 -1.59
CA HIS A 37 -3.51 -5.61 -2.53
C HIS A 37 -4.77 -5.12 -3.25
N PHE A 38 -4.63 -4.14 -4.15
CA PHE A 38 -5.62 -3.97 -5.19
C PHE A 38 -5.77 -5.29 -5.93
N LYS A 39 -6.88 -6.00 -5.69
CA LYS A 39 -7.15 -7.25 -6.39
C LYS A 39 -7.55 -6.91 -7.82
N SER A 40 -7.03 -7.67 -8.78
CA SER A 40 -7.46 -7.53 -10.16
C SER A 40 -8.84 -8.15 -10.32
N CYS A 41 -9.84 -7.34 -10.67
CA CYS A 41 -11.19 -7.82 -10.98
C CYS A 41 -11.18 -8.94 -12.04
N TYR A 42 -10.26 -8.85 -13.01
CA TYR A 42 -10.09 -9.86 -14.04
C TYR A 42 -9.52 -11.18 -13.50
N ALA A 43 -8.61 -11.12 -12.52
CA ALA A 43 -8.06 -12.31 -11.88
C ALA A 43 -9.12 -13.08 -11.08
N GLU A 44 -10.12 -12.37 -10.55
CA GLU A 44 -11.29 -12.92 -9.84
C GLU A 44 -12.41 -13.38 -10.80
N GLY A 45 -12.18 -13.39 -12.12
CA GLY A 45 -13.16 -13.80 -13.13
C GLY A 45 -14.28 -12.79 -13.38
N GLY A 46 -14.05 -11.52 -13.02
CA GLY A 46 -14.94 -10.40 -13.25
C GLY A 46 -14.47 -9.45 -14.36
N VAL A 47 -15.30 -8.48 -14.67
CA VAL A 47 -15.06 -7.44 -15.68
C VAL A 47 -15.37 -6.06 -15.07
N CYS A 48 -14.52 -5.07 -15.34
CA CYS A 48 -14.81 -3.69 -14.95
C CYS A 48 -16.00 -3.16 -15.77
N ARG A 49 -17.08 -2.74 -15.11
CA ARG A 49 -18.26 -2.13 -15.76
C ARG A 49 -18.69 -0.87 -15.03
N GLU A 50 -19.51 -0.06 -15.70
CA GLU A 50 -20.21 1.05 -15.06
C GLU A 50 -21.27 0.52 -14.10
N GLU A 51 -21.60 1.32 -13.10
CA GLU A 51 -22.51 0.92 -12.02
C GLU A 51 -23.89 0.49 -12.55
N ASP A 52 -24.40 1.22 -13.54
CA ASP A 52 -25.70 0.97 -14.17
C ASP A 52 -25.72 -0.33 -15.00
N ASN A 53 -24.55 -0.79 -15.45
CA ASN A 53 -24.40 -1.95 -16.33
C ASN A 53 -24.13 -3.26 -15.57
N CYS A 54 -24.08 -3.22 -14.23
CA CYS A 54 -23.89 -4.39 -13.38
C CYS A 54 -25.04 -4.52 -12.37
N LYS A 55 -25.69 -5.68 -12.34
CA LYS A 55 -26.72 -5.95 -11.34
C LYS A 55 -26.07 -6.07 -9.96
N ASP A 56 -26.72 -5.53 -8.92
CA ASP A 56 -26.17 -5.46 -7.55
C ASP A 56 -25.69 -6.81 -7.01
N GLN A 57 -26.36 -7.90 -7.39
CA GLN A 57 -26.00 -9.27 -7.01
C GLN A 57 -24.65 -9.77 -7.56
N PHE A 58 -24.05 -9.08 -8.53
CA PHE A 58 -22.76 -9.43 -9.14
C PHE A 58 -21.67 -8.39 -8.83
N LYS A 59 -21.98 -7.36 -8.04
CA LYS A 59 -21.00 -6.35 -7.63
C LYS A 59 -20.00 -6.98 -6.64
N GLY A 60 -18.71 -6.88 -6.94
CA GLY A 60 -17.65 -7.29 -6.02
C GLY A 60 -17.44 -6.24 -4.92
N TYR A 61 -17.36 -6.68 -3.66
CA TYR A 61 -17.19 -5.82 -2.48
C TYR A 61 -15.71 -5.50 -2.14
N PHE A 62 -14.76 -5.92 -2.98
CA PHE A 62 -13.32 -5.74 -2.73
C PHE A 62 -12.74 -4.55 -3.51
N LEU A 63 -11.68 -3.94 -2.96
CA LEU A 63 -11.00 -2.81 -3.59
C LEU A 63 -10.24 -3.30 -4.84
N THR A 64 -10.65 -2.81 -6.02
CA THR A 64 -10.06 -3.20 -7.31
C THR A 64 -9.46 -2.01 -8.03
N LEU A 65 -8.52 -2.29 -8.94
CA LEU A 65 -7.99 -1.31 -9.89
C LEU A 65 -9.09 -0.67 -10.77
N CYS A 66 -10.27 -1.28 -10.91
CA CYS A 66 -11.39 -0.69 -11.65
C CYS A 66 -11.88 0.63 -11.02
N VAL A 67 -11.78 0.75 -9.69
CA VAL A 67 -12.23 1.94 -8.92
C VAL A 67 -11.42 3.18 -9.33
N LEU A 68 -10.16 3.00 -9.72
CA LEU A 68 -9.30 4.08 -10.22
C LEU A 68 -9.87 4.77 -11.47
N LYS A 69 -10.68 4.05 -12.25
CA LYS A 69 -11.39 4.56 -13.44
C LYS A 69 -12.86 4.90 -13.16
N ARG A 70 -13.27 5.02 -11.88
CA ARG A 70 -14.68 5.17 -11.44
C ARG A 70 -15.60 4.07 -11.98
N LYS A 71 -15.08 2.85 -12.09
CA LYS A 71 -15.84 1.66 -12.53
C LYS A 71 -15.85 0.62 -11.42
N ILE A 72 -16.89 -0.19 -11.39
CA ILE A 72 -17.04 -1.27 -10.40
C ILE A 72 -16.62 -2.61 -10.99
N CYS A 73 -16.21 -3.54 -10.12
CA CYS A 73 -15.94 -4.91 -10.52
C CYS A 73 -17.26 -5.70 -10.59
N CYS A 74 -17.61 -6.18 -11.79
CA CYS A 74 -18.79 -7.01 -12.01
C CYS A 74 -18.34 -8.46 -12.23
N LEU A 75 -18.63 -9.35 -11.29
CA LEU A 75 -18.24 -10.75 -11.34
C LEU A 75 -19.19 -11.55 -12.24
N SER A 76 -18.66 -12.55 -12.94
CA SER A 76 -19.49 -13.45 -13.78
C SER A 76 -20.33 -14.43 -12.95
N LYS A 77 -20.01 -14.58 -11.66
CA LYS A 77 -20.72 -15.42 -10.69
C LYS A 77 -21.09 -14.56 -9.50
N LYS A 78 -22.20 -14.89 -8.82
CA LYS A 78 -22.56 -14.25 -7.56
C LYS A 78 -21.37 -14.41 -6.60
N PRO A 79 -20.81 -13.33 -6.04
CA PRO A 79 -19.79 -13.47 -5.01
C PRO A 79 -20.41 -14.32 -3.91
N MET A 80 -19.84 -15.49 -3.66
CA MET A 80 -20.02 -16.10 -2.36
C MET A 80 -19.48 -15.09 -1.37
N GLU A 81 -20.20 -14.91 -0.28
CA GLU A 81 -19.89 -13.98 0.81
C GLU A 81 -18.62 -14.48 1.51
N THR A 82 -17.49 -14.45 0.81
CA THR A 82 -16.21 -14.83 1.36
C THR A 82 -15.73 -13.63 2.13
N GLU A 83 -16.10 -13.66 3.41
CA GLU A 83 -15.53 -12.98 4.56
C GLU A 83 -14.55 -11.86 4.20
N VAL A 84 -15.03 -10.63 4.38
CA VAL A 84 -14.19 -9.47 4.58
C VAL A 84 -13.40 -9.71 5.87
N ASN A 85 -12.24 -10.36 5.76
CA ASN A 85 -11.30 -10.41 6.86
C ASN A 85 -10.55 -9.07 6.86
N TYR A 86 -10.92 -8.20 7.81
CA TYR A 86 -10.16 -7.02 8.18
C TYR A 86 -8.98 -7.50 9.03
N ASP A 87 -7.90 -7.92 8.39
CA ASP A 87 -6.58 -8.06 9.03
C ASP A 87 -5.70 -6.89 8.60
#